data_AF-A0A964ND68-F1
#
_entry.id   AF-A0A964ND68-F1
#
_cell.length_a   1.000
_cell.length_b   1.000
_cell.length_c   1.000
_cell.angle_alpha   90.00
_cell.angle_beta   90.00
_cell.angle_gamma   90.00
#
_symmetry.space_group_name_H-M   'P 1'
#
loop_
_entity.id
_entity.type
_entity.pdbx_description
1 polymer ?
#
loop_
_entity_poly.entity_id
_entity_poly.type
_entity_poly.pdbx_seq_one_letter_code
_entity_poly.pdbx_strand_id
1 'polypeptide(L)' 'GTSHDHANDILQALIALGYSDKEAAVALKSLPPDIGVSDGIKMALKALAK' A
#
# COMPACT_ATOMS: atom_id res chain seq x y z
N GLY A 1 6.04 19.70 2.07
CA GLY A 1 6.52 18.32 1.95
C GLY A 1 5.68 17.48 2.87
N THR A 2 4.96 16.50 2.34
CA THR A 2 4.23 15.41 3.05
C THR A 2 3.35 14.56 2.11
N SER A 3 3.39 14.74 0.78
CA SER A 3 2.61 13.89 -0.14
C SER A 3 3.28 12.54 -0.45
N HIS A 4 4.52 12.32 0.00
CA HIS A 4 5.27 11.07 -0.27
C HIS A 4 5.06 9.99 0.80
N ASP A 5 4.40 10.32 1.90
CA ASP A 5 4.36 9.44 3.07
C ASP A 5 3.28 8.36 2.94
N HIS A 6 2.11 8.66 2.35
CA HIS A 6 1.01 7.69 2.33
C HIS A 6 1.36 6.38 1.62
N ALA A 7 2.01 6.46 0.45
CA ALA A 7 2.44 5.28 -0.30
C ALA A 7 3.47 4.46 0.49
N ASN A 8 4.37 5.13 1.21
CA ASN A 8 5.37 4.47 2.03
C ASN A 8 4.75 3.87 3.31
N ASP A 9 3.79 4.55 3.94
CA ASP A 9 3.06 4.05 5.10
C ASP A 9 2.25 2.79 4.74
N ILE A 10 1.59 2.80 3.58
CA ILE A 10 0.91 1.63 3.04
C ILE A 10 1.91 0.51 2.77
N LEU A 11 3.07 0.80 2.16
CA LEU A 11 4.14 -0.18 1.91
C LEU A 11 4.58 -0.85 3.22
N GLN A 12 4.94 -0.05 4.21
CA GLN A 12 5.41 -0.51 5.51
C GLN A 12 4.34 -1.31 6.25
N ALA A 13 3.07 -0.88 6.19
CA ALA A 13 1.97 -1.64 6.78
C ALA A 13 1.80 -3.02 6.13
N LEU A 14 1.89 -3.11 4.80
CA LEU A 14 1.80 -4.39 4.10
C LEU A 14 2.98 -5.31 4.46
N ILE A 15 4.20 -4.77 4.55
CA ILE A 15 5.38 -5.52 4.97
C ILE A 15 5.22 -6.03 6.41
N ALA A 16 4.75 -5.17 7.33
CA ALA A 16 4.47 -5.54 8.72
C ALA A 16 3.40 -6.63 8.86
N LEU A 17 2.47 -6.73 7.90
CA LEU A 17 1.46 -7.79 7.83
C LEU A 17 2.01 -9.12 7.27
N GLY A 18 3.25 -9.14 6.78
CA GLY A 18 3.92 -10.34 6.27
C GLY A 18 3.97 -10.46 4.74
N TYR A 19 3.57 -9.41 4.01
CA TYR A 19 3.73 -9.37 2.55
C TYR A 19 5.16 -8.98 2.18
N SER A 20 5.68 -9.50 1.07
CA SER A 20 7.00 -9.10 0.60
C SER A 20 6.99 -7.68 0.03
N ASP A 21 8.13 -6.97 0.08
CA ASP A 21 8.30 -5.64 -0.53
C ASP A 21 7.84 -5.62 -2.01
N LYS A 22 8.09 -6.70 -2.73
CA LYS A 22 7.69 -6.84 -4.14
C LYS A 22 6.18 -6.85 -4.30
N GLU A 23 5.47 -7.63 -3.50
CA GLU A 23 4.01 -7.70 -3.52
C GLU A 23 3.40 -6.37 -3.09
N ALA A 24 3.89 -5.80 -1.99
CA ALA A 24 3.42 -4.52 -1.49
C ALA A 24 3.61 -3.40 -2.52
N ALA A 25 4.77 -3.35 -3.20
CA ALA A 25 5.05 -2.38 -4.27
C ALA A 25 4.15 -2.58 -5.51
N VAL A 26 3.78 -3.82 -5.84
CA VAL A 26 2.83 -4.10 -6.93
C VAL A 26 1.44 -3.59 -6.55
N ALA A 27 0.99 -3.85 -5.32
CA ALA A 27 -0.30 -3.37 -4.84
C ALA A 27 -0.37 -1.83 -4.84
N LEU A 28 0.72 -1.17 -4.43
CA LEU A 28 0.87 0.29 -4.46
C LEU A 28 0.74 0.91 -5.84
N LYS A 29 1.24 0.23 -6.88
CA LYS A 29 1.08 0.70 -8.28
C LYS A 29 -0.37 0.69 -8.75
N SER A 30 -1.23 -0.10 -8.13
CA SER A 30 -2.66 -0.14 -8.42
C SER A 30 -3.46 0.90 -7.64
N LEU A 31 -2.81 1.67 -6.75
CA LEU A 31 -3.50 2.65 -5.92
C LEU A 31 -3.61 4.03 -6.58
N PRO A 32 -4.73 4.74 -6.36
CA PRO A 32 -4.87 6.13 -6.77
C PRO A 32 -3.86 7.05 -6.05
N PRO A 33 -3.40 8.14 -6.69
CA PRO A 33 -2.47 9.09 -6.08
C PRO A 33 -3.06 9.84 -4.88
N ASP A 34 -4.38 10.01 -4.84
CA ASP A 34 -5.11 10.69 -3.75
C ASP A 34 -5.64 9.74 -2.66
N ILE A 35 -5.22 8.48 -2.66
CA ILE A 35 -5.70 7.53 -1.66
C ILE A 35 -5.08 7.81 -0.28
N GLY A 36 -5.90 7.74 0.77
CA GLY A 36 -5.42 7.78 2.15
C GLY A 36 -4.79 6.45 2.57
N VAL A 37 -3.92 6.48 3.59
CA VAL A 37 -3.23 5.28 4.11
C VAL A 37 -4.19 4.14 4.45
N SER A 38 -5.27 4.46 5.18
CA SER A 38 -6.25 3.45 5.62
C SER A 38 -6.97 2.77 4.45
N ASP A 39 -7.38 3.53 3.44
CA ASP A 39 -8.07 2.98 2.26
C ASP A 39 -7.09 2.28 1.32
N GLY A 40 -5.86 2.80 1.22
CA GLY A 40 -4.78 2.21 0.45
C GLY A 40 -4.38 0.83 0.96
N ILE A 41 -4.26 0.65 2.29
CA ILE A 41 -4.01 -0.67 2.89
C ILE A 41 -5.15 -1.64 2.56
N LYS A 42 -6.42 -1.25 2.76
CA LYS A 42 -7.56 -2.12 2.46
C LYS A 42 -7.60 -2.53 0.98
N MET A 43 -7.36 -1.59 0.08
CA MET A 43 -7.37 -1.84 -1.37
C MET A 43 -6.18 -2.70 -1.80
N ALA A 44 -4.99 -2.44 -1.24
CA ALA A 44 -3.80 -3.24 -1.48
C ALA A 44 -3.99 -4.68 -0.98
N LEU A 45 -4.50 -4.88 0.24
CA LEU A 45 -4.83 -6.20 0.76
C LEU A 45 -5.83 -6.92 -0.13
N LYS A 46 -6.86 -6.23 -0.64
CA LYS A 46 -7.82 -6.82 -1.58
C LYS A 46 -7.19 -7.20 -2.93
N ALA A 47 -6.22 -6.43 -3.41
CA ALA A 47 -5.49 -6.73 -4.64
C ALA A 47 -4.49 -7.90 -4.46
N LEU A 48 -3.92 -8.05 -3.27
CA LEU A 48 -3.00 -9.13 -2.90
C LEU A 48 -3.72 -10.43 -2.52
N ALA A 49 -4.92 -10.33 -1.95
CA ALA A 49 -5.78 -11.47 -1.59
C ALA A 49 -6.48 -12.11 -2.81
N LYS A 50 -5.82 -12.10 -3.97
CA LYS A 50 -6.30 -12.76 -5.18
C LYS A 50 -6.52 -14.27 -4.95
#